data_AF-A0A9E0Q380-F1
#
_entry.id   AF-A0A9E0Q380-F1
#
_cell.length_a   1.000
_cell.length_b   1.000
_cell.length_c   1.000
_cell.angle_alpha   90.00
_cell.angle_beta   90.00
_cell.angle_gamma   90.00
#
_symmetry.space_group_name_H-M   'P 1'
#
loop_
_entity.id
_entity.type
_entity.pdbx_description
1 polymer ?
#
loop_
_entity_poly.entity_id
_entity_poly.type
_entity_poly.pdbx_seq_one_letter_code
_entity_poly.pdbx_strand_id
1 'polypeptide(L)'
;MSEFTLPPPPVPGFGPAEPILEQFNMTPFAKMAQAGARQAAGTIASDLQPALDVANDPRNAWIGTNPVGRGAVEGLAALKAVLGIFAGPKAATANLAKLAEAQALQQAGSRGEDIWRQTGWFQAPDTGWRFEIPDGWANLASNIPKNQHNSELLNIPLFEEGRTLGSTLNHEALYQAYPQLKDIPVQSTGFSFGLNGAYNPETNKMYLAGGKPDAMRNTTLHETQHAIQGIEDTALGGSVGQFLRHEHNDMAKEVHDRLAEVESQIRLDLKGAFNPAIIRYAMKKQGEGHELFPYEVEAMRALEQHPQVNYWRELNNKKAQLGYEADQAYQQYKALGGEVESRLVEKRSNNLGHPMPQTYPPSEYDVPPARQIIRRTPPKGTP
;
A
#
# COMPACT_ATOMS: atom_id res chain seq x y z
N MET A 1 5.19 97.56 17.98
CA MET A 1 4.85 96.24 18.54
C MET A 1 3.32 96.24 18.69
N SER A 2 2.53 95.44 18.00
CA SER A 2 2.66 94.01 17.73
C SER A 2 2.37 93.65 16.26
N GLU A 3 3.06 92.59 15.83
CA GLU A 3 3.20 92.12 14.45
C GLU A 3 2.06 91.20 14.01
N PHE A 4 1.80 91.26 12.70
CA PHE A 4 1.08 90.27 11.90
C PHE A 4 1.80 88.91 11.92
N THR A 5 1.05 87.82 12.01
CA THR A 5 1.35 86.57 11.28
C THR A 5 0.11 85.66 11.25
N LEU A 6 -0.22 85.19 10.04
CA LEU A 6 -1.30 84.24 9.78
C LEU A 6 -0.91 82.83 10.27
N PRO A 7 -1.84 82.02 10.80
CA PRO A 7 -1.57 80.65 11.21
C PRO A 7 -1.39 79.68 10.02
N PRO A 8 -0.62 78.59 10.19
CA PRO A 8 -0.31 77.62 9.13
C PRO A 8 -1.52 76.75 8.75
N PRO A 9 -1.50 76.10 7.56
CA PRO A 9 -2.58 75.21 7.16
C PRO A 9 -2.64 73.94 8.04
N PRO A 10 -3.84 73.42 8.33
CA PRO A 10 -4.01 72.19 9.10
C PRO A 10 -3.51 70.96 8.35
N VAL A 11 -2.73 70.15 9.06
CA VAL A 11 -2.24 68.83 8.68
C VAL A 11 -3.43 67.85 8.66
N PRO A 12 -3.63 67.02 7.61
CA PRO A 12 -4.72 66.04 7.61
C PRO A 12 -4.47 64.95 8.65
N GLY A 13 -5.32 64.90 9.67
CA GLY A 13 -5.47 63.77 10.59
C GLY A 13 -6.94 63.56 10.91
N PHE A 14 -7.36 62.30 10.80
CA PHE A 14 -8.62 61.72 11.28
C PHE A 14 -9.91 62.02 10.48
N GLY A 15 -10.06 61.30 9.36
CA GLY A 15 -11.36 60.76 8.94
C GLY A 15 -11.61 59.37 9.57
N PRO A 16 -12.85 58.88 9.61
CA PRO A 16 -13.24 57.69 10.37
C PRO A 16 -12.54 56.42 9.89
N ALA A 17 -12.31 55.50 10.84
CA ALA A 17 -11.65 54.22 10.62
C ALA A 17 -12.33 53.40 9.51
N GLU A 18 -11.65 53.31 8.36
CA GLU A 18 -11.84 52.20 7.43
C GLU A 18 -11.12 50.96 8.00
N PRO A 19 -11.68 49.75 7.83
CA PRO A 19 -11.09 48.54 8.40
C PRO A 19 -9.74 48.26 7.74
N ILE A 20 -8.68 48.21 8.56
CA ILE A 20 -7.35 47.74 8.17
C ILE A 20 -7.45 46.24 7.89
N LEU A 21 -7.82 45.91 6.65
CA LEU A 21 -7.60 44.62 6.04
C LEU A 21 -6.35 44.74 5.17
N GLU A 22 -5.17 44.65 5.78
CA GLU A 22 -3.97 44.08 5.15
C GLU A 22 -2.81 44.03 6.15
N GLN A 23 -2.39 42.82 6.53
CA GLN A 23 -0.98 42.42 6.67
C GLN A 23 -0.87 40.92 6.97
N PHE A 24 -1.38 40.08 6.06
CA PHE A 24 -0.78 38.76 5.86
C PHE A 24 0.19 38.90 4.69
N ASN A 25 1.49 38.92 5.00
CA ASN A 25 2.54 38.94 3.99
C ASN A 25 2.42 37.66 3.14
N MET A 26 1.91 37.81 1.93
CA MET A 26 1.95 36.76 0.90
C MET A 26 3.37 36.20 0.77
N THR A 27 3.49 34.88 0.83
CA THR A 27 4.78 34.19 0.60
C THR A 27 5.31 34.55 -0.79
N PRO A 28 6.64 34.49 -1.02
CA PRO A 28 7.22 34.74 -2.34
C PRO A 28 6.59 33.90 -3.46
N PHE A 29 6.04 32.73 -3.12
CA PHE A 29 5.26 31.85 -3.98
C PHE A 29 3.94 32.49 -4.45
N ALA A 30 3.17 33.10 -3.55
CA ALA A 30 1.89 33.72 -3.92
C ALA A 30 2.06 34.94 -4.84
N LYS A 31 3.20 35.64 -4.75
CA LYS A 31 3.56 36.75 -5.66
C LYS A 31 3.99 36.26 -7.06
N MET A 32 4.66 35.11 -7.15
CA MET A 32 5.08 34.51 -8.43
C MET A 32 3.95 33.76 -9.14
N ALA A 33 3.08 33.05 -8.42
CA ALA A 33 1.92 32.39 -8.99
C ALA A 33 0.97 33.40 -9.65
N GLN A 34 0.78 34.58 -9.04
CA GLN A 34 0.01 35.67 -9.61
C GLN A 34 0.67 36.27 -10.87
N ALA A 35 2.01 36.29 -10.93
CA ALA A 35 2.75 36.77 -12.10
C ALA A 35 2.72 35.76 -13.27
N GLY A 36 2.83 34.46 -13.00
CA GLY A 36 2.68 33.39 -13.99
C GLY A 36 1.25 33.28 -14.53
N ALA A 37 0.24 33.44 -13.67
CA ALA A 37 -1.17 33.47 -14.07
C ALA A 37 -1.53 34.68 -14.96
N ARG A 38 -0.80 35.80 -14.85
CA ARG A 38 -0.95 36.96 -15.74
C ARG A 38 -0.33 36.74 -17.13
N GLN A 39 0.67 35.87 -17.26
CA GLN A 39 1.26 35.50 -18.56
C GLN A 39 0.44 34.43 -19.30
N ALA A 40 -0.32 33.60 -18.59
CA ALA A 40 -1.25 32.61 -19.15
C ALA A 40 -2.69 33.15 -19.33
N ALA A 41 -2.84 34.45 -19.62
CA ALA A 41 -4.14 35.08 -19.83
C ALA A 41 -4.75 34.70 -21.19
N GLY A 42 -5.29 33.47 -21.23
CA GLY A 42 -6.11 32.94 -22.31
C GLY A 42 -6.79 31.66 -21.84
N THR A 43 -7.97 31.80 -21.24
CA THR A 43 -8.96 30.73 -20.99
C THR A 43 -8.80 29.73 -19.82
N ILE A 44 -8.04 29.98 -18.74
CA ILE A 44 -8.08 29.08 -17.56
C ILE A 44 -7.91 29.81 -16.21
N ALA A 45 -8.89 30.61 -15.79
CA ALA A 45 -8.85 31.25 -14.46
C ALA A 45 -9.50 30.40 -13.35
N SER A 46 -10.29 29.37 -13.70
CA SER A 46 -11.02 28.52 -12.74
C SER A 46 -10.23 27.32 -12.19
N ASP A 47 -9.14 26.91 -12.85
CA ASP A 47 -8.49 25.60 -12.56
C ASP A 47 -7.21 25.72 -11.73
N LEU A 48 -6.86 26.93 -11.28
CA LEU A 48 -5.64 27.19 -10.52
C LEU A 48 -5.82 27.07 -9.00
N GLN A 49 -7.04 27.21 -8.47
CA GLN A 49 -7.26 27.21 -7.03
C GLN A 49 -6.95 25.85 -6.37
N PRO A 50 -7.39 24.69 -6.91
CA PRO A 50 -7.05 23.39 -6.32
C PRO A 50 -5.55 23.07 -6.35
N ALA A 51 -4.86 23.52 -7.41
CA ALA A 51 -3.41 23.43 -7.56
C ALA A 51 -2.66 24.24 -6.49
N LEU A 52 -3.14 25.46 -6.22
CA LEU A 52 -2.62 26.33 -5.17
C LEU A 52 -2.94 25.80 -3.78
N ASP A 53 -4.12 25.22 -3.55
CA ASP A 53 -4.50 24.62 -2.27
C ASP A 53 -3.62 23.42 -1.93
N VAL A 54 -3.30 22.57 -2.92
CA VAL A 54 -2.34 21.46 -2.78
C VAL A 54 -0.92 21.98 -2.50
N ALA A 55 -0.46 22.99 -3.24
CA ALA A 55 0.88 23.55 -3.06
C ALA A 55 1.06 24.27 -1.72
N ASN A 56 -0.01 24.85 -1.16
CA ASN A 56 -0.01 25.56 0.11
C ASN A 56 -0.40 24.66 1.30
N ASP A 57 -0.73 23.39 1.07
CA ASP A 57 -1.06 22.44 2.12
C ASP A 57 0.20 22.12 2.96
N PRO A 58 0.19 22.32 4.29
CA PRO A 58 1.29 21.94 5.16
C PRO A 58 1.68 20.46 5.05
N ARG A 59 0.72 19.59 4.66
CA ARG A 59 0.94 18.16 4.39
C ARG A 59 1.75 17.88 3.14
N ASN A 60 1.97 18.88 2.28
CA ASN A 60 2.84 18.80 1.09
C ASN A 60 4.16 19.56 1.28
N ALA A 61 4.36 20.18 2.45
CA ALA A 61 5.60 20.86 2.81
C ALA A 61 6.79 19.89 3.08
N TRP A 62 6.60 18.58 2.87
CA TRP A 62 7.63 17.54 3.02
C TRP A 62 8.63 17.50 1.88
N ILE A 63 8.34 18.13 0.72
CA ILE A 63 9.36 18.39 -0.31
C ILE A 63 10.26 19.47 0.25
N GLY A 64 11.34 19.04 0.93
CA GLY A 64 12.32 19.93 1.52
C GLY A 64 12.80 20.99 0.52
N THR A 65 13.31 22.12 1.05
CA THR A 65 13.85 23.26 0.29
C THR A 65 15.13 22.96 -0.52
N ASN A 66 15.37 21.70 -0.91
CA ASN A 66 16.50 21.27 -1.72
C ASN A 66 16.33 21.79 -3.17
N PRO A 67 17.37 22.41 -3.79
CA PRO A 67 17.34 22.84 -5.18
C PRO A 67 16.90 21.76 -6.20
N VAL A 68 17.10 20.47 -5.90
CA VAL A 68 16.58 19.34 -6.72
C VAL A 68 15.05 19.22 -6.65
N GLY A 69 14.43 19.54 -5.50
CA GLY A 69 12.98 19.55 -5.33
C GLY A 69 12.30 20.74 -6.03
N ARG A 70 12.98 21.88 -6.18
CA ARG A 70 12.43 23.07 -6.86
C ARG A 70 12.09 22.82 -8.33
N GLY A 71 12.90 22.03 -9.04
CA GLY A 71 12.63 21.69 -10.44
C GLY A 71 11.50 20.66 -10.63
N ALA A 72 11.22 19.83 -9.63
CA ALA A 72 10.09 18.90 -9.66
C ALA A 72 8.75 19.64 -9.42
N VAL A 73 8.75 20.68 -8.59
CA VAL A 73 7.55 21.43 -8.19
C VAL A 73 6.91 22.21 -9.35
N GLU A 74 7.68 22.61 -10.37
CA GLU A 74 7.17 23.40 -11.51
C GLU A 74 6.22 22.61 -12.44
N GLY A 75 6.25 21.27 -12.40
CA GLY A 75 5.28 20.41 -13.10
C GLY A 75 4.23 19.75 -12.19
N LEU A 76 4.48 19.71 -10.87
CA LEU A 76 3.65 19.00 -9.89
C LEU A 76 2.50 19.83 -9.31
N ALA A 77 2.48 21.15 -9.52
CA ALA A 77 1.41 22.01 -9.00
C ALA A 77 0.02 21.72 -9.62
N ALA A 78 -0.06 21.17 -10.84
CA ALA A 78 -1.32 20.79 -11.48
C ALA A 78 -1.89 19.42 -11.00
N LEU A 79 -1.20 18.78 -10.07
CA LEU A 79 -1.34 17.36 -9.83
C LEU A 79 -2.11 17.11 -8.53
N LYS A 80 -3.39 16.73 -8.68
CA LYS A 80 -4.33 16.32 -7.62
C LYS A 80 -3.60 15.47 -6.56
N ALA A 81 -3.48 15.95 -5.32
CA ALA A 81 -2.74 15.23 -4.27
C ALA A 81 -3.36 13.85 -3.96
N VAL A 82 -2.88 12.81 -4.62
CA VAL A 82 -3.25 11.41 -4.33
C VAL A 82 -2.23 10.88 -3.33
N LEU A 83 -2.74 10.49 -2.15
CA LEU A 83 -2.03 9.77 -1.09
C LEU A 83 -1.28 8.56 -1.67
N GLY A 84 -0.10 8.23 -1.16
CA GLY A 84 0.74 7.22 -1.80
C GLY A 84 1.70 6.51 -0.85
N ILE A 85 2.89 6.17 -1.37
CA ILE A 85 3.95 5.44 -0.68
C ILE A 85 4.32 6.10 0.66
N PHE A 86 4.49 5.31 1.71
CA PHE A 86 4.95 5.81 3.01
C PHE A 86 6.48 5.83 3.07
N ALA A 87 7.03 7.02 3.28
CA ALA A 87 8.44 7.28 3.43
C ALA A 87 8.78 7.70 4.86
N GLY A 88 10.05 7.68 5.22
CA GLY A 88 10.53 7.96 6.57
C GLY A 88 11.74 8.91 6.62
N PRO A 89 12.33 9.09 7.81
CA PRO A 89 13.40 10.07 8.04
C PRO A 89 14.67 9.85 7.21
N LYS A 90 14.90 8.64 6.65
CA LYS A 90 16.09 8.36 5.83
C LYS A 90 15.89 8.75 4.35
N ALA A 91 14.69 9.15 3.94
CA ALA A 91 14.48 9.71 2.60
C ALA A 91 15.35 10.95 2.37
N ALA A 92 15.99 11.05 1.20
CA ALA A 92 16.81 12.21 0.83
C ALA A 92 16.00 13.52 0.72
N THR A 93 14.68 13.40 0.54
CA THR A 93 13.74 14.52 0.46
C THR A 93 13.07 14.84 1.79
N ALA A 94 13.31 14.08 2.87
CA ALA A 94 12.61 14.24 4.14
C ALA A 94 12.76 15.65 4.73
N ASN A 95 11.64 16.31 5.04
CA ASN A 95 11.65 17.54 5.80
C ASN A 95 11.82 17.26 7.31
N LEU A 96 13.07 17.17 7.74
CA LEU A 96 13.43 16.88 9.15
C LEU A 96 13.02 17.99 10.13
N ALA A 97 12.87 19.23 9.67
CA ALA A 97 12.35 20.30 10.52
C ALA A 97 10.87 20.07 10.87
N LYS A 98 10.07 19.65 9.89
CA LYS A 98 8.67 19.25 10.12
C LYS A 98 8.54 17.99 10.96
N LEU A 99 9.49 17.05 10.83
CA LEU A 99 9.56 15.90 11.74
C LEU A 99 9.82 16.35 13.20
N ALA A 100 10.75 17.27 13.41
CA ALA A 100 11.04 17.80 14.75
C ALA A 100 9.83 18.53 15.35
N GLU A 101 9.10 19.30 14.55
CA GLU A 101 7.83 19.92 14.94
C GLU A 101 6.79 18.86 15.34
N ALA A 102 6.65 17.79 14.54
CA ALA A 102 5.73 16.70 14.81
C ALA A 102 6.03 15.97 16.13
N GLN A 103 7.32 15.75 16.40
CA GLN A 103 7.80 15.17 17.65
C GLN A 103 7.52 16.08 18.86
N ALA A 104 7.72 17.40 18.71
CA ALA A 104 7.40 18.36 19.77
C ALA A 104 5.89 18.41 20.06
N LEU A 105 5.05 18.41 19.02
CA LEU A 105 3.59 18.35 19.17
C LEU A 105 3.13 17.06 19.85
N GLN A 106 3.76 15.92 19.53
CA GLN A 106 3.51 14.66 20.21
C GLN A 106 3.87 14.71 21.69
N GLN A 107 5.04 15.26 22.04
CA GLN A 107 5.46 15.43 23.44
C GLN A 107 4.51 16.36 24.22
N ALA A 108 3.94 17.35 23.54
CA ALA A 108 2.92 18.24 24.10
C ALA A 108 1.52 17.59 24.23
N GLY A 109 1.35 16.34 23.80
CA GLY A 109 0.09 15.59 23.92
C GLY A 109 -0.93 15.85 22.80
N SER A 110 -0.49 16.42 21.67
CA SER A 110 -1.36 16.63 20.50
C SER A 110 -1.83 15.29 19.92
N ARG A 111 -3.05 15.27 19.36
CA ARG A 111 -3.58 14.06 18.70
C ARG A 111 -2.81 13.79 17.41
N GLY A 112 -2.52 12.52 17.12
CA GLY A 112 -1.76 12.13 15.93
C GLY A 112 -2.32 12.67 14.61
N GLU A 113 -3.64 12.76 14.52
CA GLU A 113 -4.33 13.34 13.36
C GLU A 113 -4.07 14.86 13.21
N ASP A 114 -4.01 15.60 14.32
CA ASP A 114 -3.70 17.03 14.30
C ASP A 114 -2.22 17.26 13.96
N ILE A 115 -1.33 16.40 14.47
CA ILE A 115 0.10 16.40 14.13
C ILE A 115 0.27 16.19 12.62
N TRP A 116 -0.38 15.19 12.06
CA TRP A 116 -0.32 14.88 10.65
C TRP A 116 -0.89 16.02 9.79
N ARG A 117 -2.02 16.61 10.17
CA ARG A 117 -2.56 17.79 9.49
C ARG A 117 -1.59 18.98 9.45
N GLN A 118 -0.86 19.20 10.54
CA GLN A 118 0.05 20.36 10.68
C GLN A 118 1.42 20.15 10.04
N THR A 119 1.89 18.90 9.99
CA THR A 119 3.30 18.60 9.66
C THR A 119 3.47 17.68 8.46
N GLY A 120 2.41 16.96 8.04
CA GLY A 120 2.50 15.87 7.07
C GLY A 120 3.09 14.58 7.64
N TRP A 121 3.58 14.60 8.88
CA TRP A 121 4.17 13.46 9.54
C TRP A 121 3.18 12.79 10.48
N PHE A 122 3.15 11.47 10.48
CA PHE A 122 2.43 10.68 11.45
C PHE A 122 3.32 9.59 12.03
N GLN A 123 2.98 9.12 13.22
CA GLN A 123 3.63 7.97 13.81
C GLN A 123 2.79 6.72 13.54
N ALA A 124 3.42 5.69 12.96
CA ALA A 124 2.80 4.40 12.73
C ALA A 124 2.81 3.55 14.04
N PRO A 125 2.06 2.43 14.12
CA PRO A 125 1.94 1.63 15.35
C PRO A 125 3.27 1.03 15.83
N ASP A 126 4.24 0.92 14.92
CA ASP A 126 5.62 0.57 15.21
C ASP A 126 6.47 1.75 15.69
N THR A 127 5.87 2.83 16.18
CA THR A 127 6.53 4.02 16.76
C THR A 127 7.40 4.83 15.80
N GLY A 128 7.58 4.41 14.55
CA GLY A 128 8.38 5.18 13.63
C GLY A 128 7.54 6.24 12.90
N TRP A 129 8.23 7.28 12.43
CA TRP A 129 7.65 8.44 11.76
C TRP A 129 7.58 8.27 10.25
N ARG A 130 6.43 8.59 9.67
CA ARG A 130 6.07 8.38 8.26
C ARG A 130 5.57 9.71 7.68
N PHE A 131 5.90 9.98 6.44
CA PHE A 131 5.22 10.95 5.58
C PHE A 131 4.87 10.27 4.26
N GLU A 132 4.08 10.92 3.41
CA GLU A 132 3.63 10.32 2.16
C GLU A 132 4.32 10.92 0.94
N ILE A 133 4.77 10.04 0.04
CA ILE A 133 5.17 10.38 -1.32
C ILE A 133 3.98 10.09 -2.23
N PRO A 134 3.41 11.09 -2.93
CA PRO A 134 2.31 10.90 -3.85
C PRO A 134 2.65 9.94 -4.99
N ASP A 135 1.78 8.95 -5.22
CA ASP A 135 1.96 7.91 -6.25
C ASP A 135 0.90 7.97 -7.36
N GLY A 136 0.02 8.99 -7.36
CA GLY A 136 -1.08 9.13 -8.32
C GLY A 136 -0.65 9.19 -9.80
N TRP A 137 0.61 9.50 -10.09
CA TRP A 137 1.18 9.48 -11.45
C TRP A 137 2.13 8.32 -11.68
N ALA A 138 2.41 7.55 -10.63
CA ALA A 138 3.18 6.32 -10.76
C ALA A 138 2.46 5.45 -11.78
N ASN A 139 3.16 4.99 -12.81
CA ASN A 139 2.59 4.15 -13.86
C ASN A 139 3.63 3.12 -14.29
N LEU A 140 3.15 2.00 -14.82
CA LEU A 140 4.05 1.05 -15.45
C LEU A 140 4.74 1.70 -16.65
N ALA A 141 6.00 1.33 -16.88
CA ALA A 141 6.74 1.77 -18.06
C ALA A 141 6.01 1.33 -19.34
N SER A 142 6.06 2.17 -20.39
CA SER A 142 5.37 1.87 -21.66
C SER A 142 5.97 0.68 -22.42
N ASN A 143 7.19 0.27 -22.05
CA ASN A 143 7.93 -0.84 -22.64
C ASN A 143 7.65 -2.19 -21.95
N ILE A 144 6.64 -2.29 -21.08
CA ILE A 144 6.25 -3.56 -20.46
C ILE A 144 5.55 -4.42 -21.53
N PRO A 145 6.02 -5.66 -21.79
CA PRO A 145 5.47 -6.49 -22.87
C PRO A 145 3.98 -6.81 -22.66
N LYS A 146 3.15 -6.47 -23.66
CA LYS A 146 1.72 -6.80 -23.69
C LYS A 146 1.48 -8.20 -24.24
N ASN A 147 0.39 -8.83 -23.80
CA ASN A 147 -0.03 -10.13 -24.27
C ASN A 147 -0.36 -10.11 -25.77
N GLN A 148 0.16 -11.08 -26.51
CA GLN A 148 0.00 -11.17 -27.97
C GLN A 148 -1.44 -11.43 -28.42
N HIS A 149 -2.25 -12.08 -27.57
CA HIS A 149 -3.63 -12.45 -27.84
C HIS A 149 -4.65 -11.50 -27.20
N ASN A 150 -4.26 -10.75 -26.17
CA ASN A 150 -5.10 -9.74 -25.53
C ASN A 150 -4.26 -8.52 -25.08
N SER A 151 -4.33 -7.41 -25.82
CA SER A 151 -3.55 -6.20 -25.54
C SER A 151 -3.95 -5.45 -24.26
N GLU A 152 -5.04 -5.84 -23.60
CA GLU A 152 -5.43 -5.36 -22.27
C GLU A 152 -4.66 -6.07 -21.14
N LEU A 153 -3.98 -7.18 -21.46
CA LEU A 153 -3.18 -7.96 -20.53
C LEU A 153 -1.69 -7.84 -20.85
N LEU A 154 -0.87 -8.12 -19.85
CA LEU A 154 0.59 -8.20 -19.95
C LEU A 154 1.03 -9.64 -20.23
N ASN A 155 2.19 -9.83 -20.85
CA ASN A 155 2.75 -11.15 -21.15
C ASN A 155 3.04 -11.96 -19.88
N ILE A 156 3.06 -13.28 -20.03
CA ILE A 156 3.55 -14.22 -19.01
C ILE A 156 4.50 -15.20 -19.73
N PRO A 157 5.78 -15.31 -19.33
CA PRO A 157 6.48 -14.47 -18.35
C PRO A 157 6.61 -13.01 -18.82
N LEU A 158 6.76 -12.09 -17.86
CA LEU A 158 6.72 -10.64 -18.10
C LEU A 158 8.02 -10.05 -18.66
N PHE A 159 9.19 -10.59 -18.27
CA PHE A 159 10.46 -9.87 -18.39
C PHE A 159 11.60 -10.73 -18.92
N GLU A 160 12.51 -10.08 -19.64
CA GLU A 160 13.86 -10.55 -19.94
C GLU A 160 14.81 -10.28 -18.74
N GLU A 161 15.97 -10.92 -18.71
CA GLU A 161 16.98 -10.68 -17.67
C GLU A 161 17.44 -9.20 -17.64
N GLY A 162 17.77 -8.69 -16.45
CA GLY A 162 18.34 -7.35 -16.29
C GLY A 162 17.36 -6.19 -16.11
N ARG A 163 16.04 -6.45 -16.03
CA ARG A 163 15.05 -5.42 -15.68
C ARG A 163 15.19 -4.97 -14.22
N THR A 164 14.91 -3.70 -13.98
CA THR A 164 14.94 -3.08 -12.64
C THR A 164 13.61 -2.40 -12.30
N LEU A 165 13.43 -1.99 -11.04
CA LEU A 165 12.26 -1.23 -10.61
C LEU A 165 12.18 0.11 -11.34
N GLY A 166 13.32 0.81 -11.51
CA GLY A 166 13.40 2.06 -12.26
C GLY A 166 12.96 1.96 -13.72
N SER A 167 13.13 0.80 -14.35
CA SER A 167 12.67 0.52 -15.71
C SER A 167 11.28 -0.12 -15.78
N THR A 168 10.66 -0.38 -14.63
CA THR A 168 9.33 -1.02 -14.50
C THR A 168 8.26 -0.03 -14.06
N LEU A 169 8.58 0.82 -13.09
CA LEU A 169 7.68 1.80 -12.49
C LEU A 169 8.21 3.21 -12.71
N ASN A 170 7.47 4.02 -13.46
CA ASN A 170 7.75 5.44 -13.63
C ASN A 170 7.28 6.20 -12.38
N HIS A 171 8.18 6.49 -11.45
CA HIS A 171 7.84 7.19 -10.20
C HIS A 171 8.98 8.12 -9.74
N GLU A 172 9.14 9.27 -10.39
CA GLU A 172 10.32 10.12 -10.17
C GLU A 172 10.45 10.64 -8.72
N ALA A 173 9.35 11.05 -8.08
CA ALA A 173 9.37 11.51 -6.69
C ALA A 173 9.88 10.43 -5.70
N LEU A 174 9.49 9.17 -5.91
CA LEU A 174 9.99 8.02 -5.15
C LEU A 174 11.51 7.90 -5.30
N TYR A 175 12.02 7.99 -6.52
CA TYR A 175 13.44 7.84 -6.78
C TYR A 175 14.29 9.06 -6.39
N GLN A 176 13.67 10.22 -6.24
CA GLN A 176 14.33 11.37 -5.61
C GLN A 176 14.46 11.17 -4.10
N ALA A 177 13.45 10.58 -3.45
CA ALA A 177 13.49 10.23 -2.04
C ALA A 177 14.44 9.07 -1.74
N TYR A 178 14.43 8.04 -2.59
CA TYR A 178 15.21 6.82 -2.45
C TYR A 178 15.84 6.41 -3.79
N PRO A 179 16.97 7.03 -4.20
CA PRO A 179 17.61 6.74 -5.47
C PRO A 179 17.96 5.27 -5.67
N GLN A 180 18.36 4.58 -4.60
CA GLN A 180 18.74 3.16 -4.63
C GLN A 180 17.61 2.22 -5.06
N LEU A 181 16.35 2.64 -4.98
CA LEU A 181 15.22 1.82 -5.42
C LEU A 181 15.23 1.62 -6.95
N LYS A 182 15.82 2.54 -7.74
CA LYS A 182 15.91 2.41 -9.20
C LYS A 182 16.60 1.12 -9.64
N ASP A 183 17.54 0.64 -8.83
CA ASP A 183 18.44 -0.46 -9.15
C ASP A 183 17.97 -1.82 -8.65
N ILE A 184 16.83 -1.90 -7.94
CA ILE A 184 16.26 -3.17 -7.49
C ILE A 184 15.96 -4.05 -8.71
N PRO A 185 16.58 -5.23 -8.86
CA PRO A 185 16.28 -6.15 -9.95
C PRO A 185 14.85 -6.68 -9.85
N VAL A 186 14.16 -6.70 -10.98
CA VAL A 186 12.78 -7.19 -11.10
C VAL A 186 12.79 -8.45 -11.97
N GLN A 187 12.22 -9.53 -11.44
CA GLN A 187 12.10 -10.82 -12.13
C GLN A 187 10.64 -11.22 -12.29
N SER A 188 10.33 -11.96 -13.35
CA SER A 188 8.99 -12.53 -13.47
C SER A 188 8.85 -13.71 -12.51
N THR A 189 7.73 -13.78 -11.80
CA THR A 189 7.35 -14.98 -11.07
C THR A 189 7.12 -16.18 -12.00
N GLY A 190 6.89 -15.97 -13.31
CA GLY A 190 6.57 -17.06 -14.23
C GLY A 190 5.16 -17.65 -14.01
N PHE A 191 4.89 -18.82 -14.59
CA PHE A 191 3.56 -19.46 -14.52
C PHE A 191 3.27 -20.20 -13.21
N SER A 192 4.27 -20.44 -12.35
CA SER A 192 4.19 -21.49 -11.31
C SER A 192 4.08 -21.01 -9.87
N PHE A 193 4.09 -19.70 -9.60
CA PHE A 193 4.28 -19.23 -8.23
C PHE A 193 3.01 -18.88 -7.45
N GLY A 194 1.85 -18.74 -8.09
CA GLY A 194 0.59 -18.43 -7.38
C GLY A 194 0.61 -17.12 -6.57
N LEU A 195 1.63 -16.29 -6.77
CA LEU A 195 1.87 -15.01 -6.10
C LEU A 195 1.82 -13.90 -7.14
N ASN A 196 1.11 -12.81 -6.84
CA ASN A 196 1.06 -11.63 -7.69
C ASN A 196 2.40 -10.85 -7.65
N GLY A 197 3.08 -10.86 -6.51
CA GLY A 197 4.39 -10.29 -6.32
C GLY A 197 5.06 -10.77 -5.03
N ALA A 198 6.34 -10.44 -4.90
CA ALA A 198 7.10 -10.58 -3.65
C ALA A 198 8.37 -9.73 -3.70
N TYR A 199 8.74 -9.11 -2.59
CA TYR A 199 10.05 -8.50 -2.38
C TYR A 199 10.89 -9.34 -1.42
N ASN A 200 12.10 -9.72 -1.86
CA ASN A 200 13.07 -10.43 -1.04
C ASN A 200 14.13 -9.43 -0.52
N PRO A 201 14.13 -9.09 0.78
CA PRO A 201 15.08 -8.16 1.36
C PRO A 201 16.52 -8.70 1.46
N GLU A 202 16.72 -10.03 1.50
CA GLU A 202 18.05 -10.64 1.60
C GLU A 202 18.83 -10.53 0.29
N THR A 203 18.13 -10.72 -0.82
CA THR A 203 18.74 -10.65 -2.17
C THR A 203 18.49 -9.30 -2.84
N ASN A 204 17.69 -8.42 -2.22
CA ASN A 204 17.23 -7.15 -2.76
C ASN A 204 16.58 -7.30 -4.14
N LYS A 205 15.69 -8.29 -4.30
CA LYS A 205 15.02 -8.60 -5.58
C LYS A 205 13.51 -8.52 -5.45
N MET A 206 12.87 -8.00 -6.48
CA MET A 206 11.41 -7.98 -6.62
C MET A 206 10.97 -9.01 -7.65
N TYR A 207 9.89 -9.71 -7.35
CA TYR A 207 9.24 -10.67 -8.23
C TYR A 207 7.83 -10.16 -8.55
N LEU A 208 7.45 -10.15 -9.82
CA LEU A 208 6.11 -9.71 -10.25
C LEU A 208 5.49 -10.70 -11.23
N ALA A 209 4.19 -10.91 -11.10
CA ALA A 209 3.37 -11.67 -12.03
C ALA A 209 2.76 -10.77 -13.12
N GLY A 210 2.59 -11.34 -14.31
CA GLY A 210 1.83 -10.69 -15.39
C GLY A 210 0.33 -10.69 -15.13
N GLY A 211 -0.45 -10.23 -16.11
CA GLY A 211 -1.90 -10.10 -15.96
C GLY A 211 -2.37 -8.69 -16.27
N LYS A 212 -3.29 -8.14 -15.48
CA LYS A 212 -3.83 -6.78 -15.70
C LYS A 212 -2.78 -5.72 -15.32
N PRO A 213 -2.55 -4.69 -16.16
CA PRO A 213 -1.60 -3.61 -15.86
C PRO A 213 -1.82 -2.94 -14.51
N ASP A 214 -3.06 -2.59 -14.16
CA ASP A 214 -3.35 -1.92 -12.88
C ASP A 214 -3.05 -2.80 -11.68
N ALA A 215 -3.37 -4.10 -11.76
CA ALA A 215 -3.06 -5.06 -10.71
C ALA A 215 -1.54 -5.20 -10.49
N MET A 216 -0.77 -5.25 -11.58
CA MET A 216 0.68 -5.32 -11.52
C MET A 216 1.27 -4.00 -10.98
N ARG A 217 0.76 -2.84 -11.41
CA ARG A 217 1.16 -1.53 -10.89
C ARG A 217 0.99 -1.47 -9.37
N ASN A 218 -0.19 -1.85 -8.89
CA ASN A 218 -0.52 -1.85 -7.47
C ASN A 218 0.37 -2.80 -6.68
N THR A 219 0.57 -4.01 -7.20
CA THR A 219 1.51 -4.98 -6.63
C THR A 219 2.93 -4.40 -6.59
N THR A 220 3.38 -3.72 -7.65
CA THR A 220 4.70 -3.08 -7.69
C THR A 220 4.85 -2.03 -6.59
N LEU A 221 3.81 -1.21 -6.34
CA LEU A 221 3.80 -0.23 -5.25
C LEU A 221 3.82 -0.92 -3.88
N HIS A 222 3.05 -2.00 -3.71
CA HIS A 222 3.06 -2.84 -2.51
C HIS A 222 4.47 -3.37 -2.19
N GLU A 223 5.11 -4.00 -3.17
CA GLU A 223 6.46 -4.54 -2.99
C GLU A 223 7.53 -3.43 -2.81
N THR A 224 7.32 -2.27 -3.43
CA THR A 224 8.17 -1.08 -3.19
C THR A 224 8.05 -0.61 -1.74
N GLN A 225 6.86 -0.65 -1.15
CA GLN A 225 6.66 -0.29 0.25
C GLN A 225 7.48 -1.21 1.18
N HIS A 226 7.56 -2.51 0.90
CA HIS A 226 8.43 -3.41 1.66
C HIS A 226 9.92 -3.06 1.53
N ALA A 227 10.38 -2.62 0.36
CA ALA A 227 11.75 -2.16 0.19
C ALA A 227 12.05 -0.91 1.05
N ILE A 228 11.12 0.05 1.09
CA ILE A 228 11.24 1.26 1.92
C ILE A 228 11.21 0.91 3.40
N GLN A 229 10.33 -0.02 3.80
CA GLN A 229 10.26 -0.47 5.20
C GLN A 229 11.62 -0.99 5.70
N GLY A 230 12.32 -1.75 4.86
CA GLY A 230 13.67 -2.24 5.12
C GLY A 230 14.72 -1.12 5.16
N ILE A 231 14.61 -0.10 4.30
CA ILE A 231 15.49 1.07 4.35
C ILE A 231 15.29 1.83 5.67
N GLU A 232 14.04 2.07 6.07
CA GLU A 232 13.66 2.91 7.20
C GLU A 232 13.70 2.19 8.57
N ASP A 233 14.05 0.90 8.61
CA ASP A 233 14.03 0.04 9.82
C ASP A 233 12.66 0.02 10.53
N THR A 234 11.60 -0.11 9.73
CA THR A 234 10.19 -0.05 10.19
C THR A 234 9.56 -1.43 10.25
N ALA A 235 8.26 -1.50 10.57
CA ALA A 235 7.51 -2.74 10.60
C ALA A 235 7.67 -3.50 9.28
N LEU A 236 8.20 -4.71 9.37
CA LEU A 236 8.41 -5.57 8.21
C LEU A 236 7.13 -6.32 7.85
N GLY A 237 6.97 -6.58 6.56
CA GLY A 237 6.07 -7.59 6.04
C GLY A 237 6.53 -9.01 6.37
N GLY A 238 6.02 -9.99 5.62
CA GLY A 238 6.42 -11.37 5.81
C GLY A 238 5.76 -12.34 4.85
N SER A 239 5.62 -13.58 5.29
CA SER A 239 4.91 -14.60 4.53
C SER A 239 4.11 -15.50 5.45
N VAL A 240 3.05 -16.10 4.91
CA VAL A 240 2.20 -17.06 5.64
C VAL A 240 3.04 -18.20 6.24
N GLY A 241 4.04 -18.67 5.49
CA GLY A 241 4.91 -19.78 5.90
C GLY A 241 5.67 -19.54 7.21
N GLN A 242 5.90 -18.28 7.60
CA GLN A 242 6.58 -17.95 8.86
C GLN A 242 5.73 -18.25 10.11
N PHE A 243 4.42 -18.31 9.94
CA PHE A 243 3.46 -18.64 11.00
C PHE A 243 3.05 -20.12 10.97
N LEU A 244 3.57 -20.87 10.01
CA LEU A 244 3.39 -22.31 9.90
C LEU A 244 4.59 -23.03 10.50
N ARG A 245 4.33 -24.22 11.04
CA ARG A 245 5.42 -25.16 11.38
C ARG A 245 6.17 -25.57 10.13
N HIS A 246 7.46 -25.85 10.28
CA HIS A 246 8.37 -26.13 9.17
C HIS A 246 7.85 -27.26 8.26
N GLU A 247 7.26 -28.30 8.86
CA GLU A 247 6.78 -29.49 8.16
C GLU A 247 5.36 -29.32 7.57
N HIS A 248 4.69 -28.17 7.76
CA HIS A 248 3.27 -28.01 7.41
C HIS A 248 3.00 -28.32 5.94
N ASN A 249 3.81 -27.75 5.03
CA ASN A 249 3.68 -27.95 3.60
C ASN A 249 3.92 -29.43 3.21
N ASP A 250 4.91 -30.07 3.83
CA ASP A 250 5.21 -31.48 3.60
C ASP A 250 4.07 -32.39 4.08
N MET A 251 3.51 -32.11 5.26
CA MET A 251 2.34 -32.81 5.76
C MET A 251 1.10 -32.57 4.89
N ALA A 252 0.88 -31.34 4.42
CA ALA A 252 -0.23 -31.02 3.54
C ALA A 252 -0.13 -31.77 2.21
N LYS A 253 1.08 -31.84 1.65
CA LYS A 253 1.38 -32.62 0.44
C LYS A 253 1.20 -34.12 0.68
N GLU A 254 1.74 -34.65 1.77
CA GLU A 254 1.60 -36.08 2.11
C GLU A 254 0.13 -36.47 2.27
N VAL A 255 -0.65 -35.67 3.01
CA VAL A 255 -2.08 -35.90 3.21
C VAL A 255 -2.84 -35.82 1.90
N HIS A 256 -2.51 -34.84 1.04
CA HIS A 256 -3.11 -34.72 -0.27
C HIS A 256 -2.86 -35.96 -1.14
N ASP A 257 -1.61 -36.41 -1.21
CA ASP A 257 -1.20 -37.53 -2.05
C ASP A 257 -1.82 -38.86 -1.55
N ARG A 258 -1.78 -39.10 -0.22
CA ARG A 258 -2.45 -40.26 0.41
C ARG A 258 -3.97 -40.23 0.21
N LEU A 259 -4.59 -39.06 0.32
CA LEU A 259 -6.02 -38.92 0.13
C LEU A 259 -6.40 -39.21 -1.32
N ALA A 260 -5.62 -38.73 -2.29
CA ALA A 260 -5.83 -39.02 -3.71
C ALA A 260 -5.71 -40.53 -4.01
N GLU A 261 -4.75 -41.22 -3.40
CA GLU A 261 -4.58 -42.67 -3.52
C GLU A 261 -5.78 -43.43 -2.95
N VAL A 262 -6.18 -43.12 -1.72
CA VAL A 262 -7.33 -43.77 -1.05
C VAL A 262 -8.63 -43.50 -1.81
N GLU A 263 -8.86 -42.26 -2.25
CA GLU A 263 -10.04 -41.91 -3.05
C GLU A 263 -10.06 -42.64 -4.41
N SER A 264 -8.89 -42.89 -5.01
CA SER A 264 -8.77 -43.69 -6.23
C SER A 264 -9.13 -45.15 -5.99
N GLN A 265 -8.62 -45.76 -4.91
CA GLN A 265 -8.93 -47.15 -4.52
C GLN A 265 -10.44 -47.32 -4.25
N ILE A 266 -11.03 -46.45 -3.41
CA ILE A 266 -12.46 -46.48 -3.12
C ILE A 266 -13.28 -46.33 -4.41
N ARG A 267 -12.85 -45.47 -5.34
CA ARG A 267 -13.52 -45.30 -6.64
C ARG A 267 -13.51 -46.57 -7.47
N LEU A 268 -12.39 -47.29 -7.50
CA LEU A 268 -12.27 -48.57 -8.20
C LEU A 268 -13.15 -49.65 -7.58
N ASP A 269 -13.09 -49.80 -6.25
CA ASP A 269 -13.85 -50.80 -5.49
C ASP A 269 -15.37 -50.57 -5.61
N LEU A 270 -15.79 -49.30 -5.62
CA LEU A 270 -17.19 -48.90 -5.80
C LEU A 270 -17.57 -48.67 -7.27
N LYS A 271 -16.75 -49.11 -8.24
CA LYS A 271 -17.02 -49.05 -9.69
C LYS A 271 -17.49 -47.66 -10.19
N GLY A 272 -16.93 -46.60 -9.63
CA GLY A 272 -17.26 -45.21 -9.99
C GLY A 272 -18.48 -44.62 -9.28
N ALA A 273 -19.20 -45.38 -8.44
CA ALA A 273 -20.28 -44.84 -7.59
C ALA A 273 -19.76 -43.87 -6.51
N PHE A 274 -18.47 -43.91 -6.21
CA PHE A 274 -17.82 -42.97 -5.30
C PHE A 274 -17.34 -41.71 -6.01
N ASN A 275 -17.99 -40.59 -5.67
CA ASN A 275 -17.56 -39.24 -6.01
C ASN A 275 -17.22 -38.46 -4.72
N PRO A 276 -15.94 -38.16 -4.47
CA PRO A 276 -15.52 -37.43 -3.28
C PRO A 276 -16.23 -36.08 -3.07
N ALA A 277 -16.57 -35.37 -4.15
CA ALA A 277 -17.26 -34.09 -4.06
C ALA A 277 -18.72 -34.26 -3.57
N ILE A 278 -19.42 -35.29 -4.07
CA ILE A 278 -20.77 -35.64 -3.63
C ILE A 278 -20.76 -36.04 -2.16
N ILE A 279 -19.81 -36.89 -1.74
CA ILE A 279 -19.67 -37.29 -0.34
C ILE A 279 -19.43 -36.09 0.57
N ARG A 280 -18.47 -35.21 0.22
CA ARG A 280 -18.19 -34.01 1.03
C ARG A 280 -19.40 -33.10 1.14
N TYR A 281 -20.13 -32.91 0.04
CA TYR A 281 -21.35 -32.10 0.03
C TYR A 281 -22.47 -32.73 0.87
N ALA A 282 -22.68 -34.04 0.77
CA ALA A 282 -23.64 -34.77 1.58
C ALA A 282 -23.31 -34.72 3.09
N MET A 283 -22.03 -34.91 3.46
CA MET A 283 -21.58 -34.75 4.85
C MET A 283 -21.83 -33.34 5.39
N LYS A 284 -21.58 -32.31 4.58
CA LYS A 284 -21.86 -30.91 4.95
C LYS A 284 -23.36 -30.69 5.18
N LYS A 285 -24.21 -31.08 4.23
CA LYS A 285 -25.67 -31.01 4.35
C LYS A 285 -26.18 -31.70 5.62
N GLN A 286 -25.70 -32.91 5.89
CA GLN A 286 -26.09 -33.67 7.06
C GLN A 286 -25.70 -32.95 8.37
N GLY A 287 -24.51 -32.34 8.41
CA GLY A 287 -24.08 -31.52 9.56
C GLY A 287 -24.90 -30.23 9.75
N GLU A 288 -25.45 -29.68 8.67
CA GLU A 288 -26.33 -28.50 8.66
C GLU A 288 -27.81 -28.85 8.88
N GLY A 289 -28.16 -30.15 8.99
CA GLY A 289 -29.53 -30.61 9.17
C GLY A 289 -30.38 -30.61 7.90
N HIS A 290 -29.76 -30.51 6.72
CA HIS A 290 -30.44 -30.58 5.44
C HIS A 290 -30.71 -32.03 5.00
N GLU A 291 -31.87 -32.25 4.37
CA GLU A 291 -32.21 -33.55 3.80
C GLU A 291 -31.28 -33.91 2.64
N LEU A 292 -30.87 -35.19 2.60
CA LEU A 292 -30.00 -35.73 1.56
C LEU A 292 -30.84 -36.28 0.41
N PHE A 293 -30.37 -36.07 -0.82
CA PHE A 293 -30.95 -36.74 -1.97
C PHE A 293 -30.70 -38.25 -1.91
N PRO A 294 -31.57 -39.08 -2.52
CA PRO A 294 -31.39 -40.54 -2.49
C PRO A 294 -30.02 -41.02 -2.96
N TYR A 295 -29.46 -40.39 -4.00
CA TYR A 295 -28.12 -40.74 -4.50
C TYR A 295 -27.00 -40.35 -3.53
N GLU A 296 -27.19 -39.31 -2.70
CA GLU A 296 -26.24 -38.91 -1.66
C GLU A 296 -26.24 -39.93 -0.52
N VAL A 297 -27.44 -40.37 -0.10
CA VAL A 297 -27.60 -41.42 0.92
C VAL A 297 -26.97 -42.73 0.47
N GLU A 298 -27.19 -43.13 -0.78
CA GLU A 298 -26.62 -44.35 -1.35
C GLU A 298 -25.09 -44.28 -1.41
N ALA A 299 -24.54 -43.15 -1.90
CA ALA A 299 -23.09 -42.95 -1.95
C ALA A 299 -22.45 -42.97 -0.55
N MET A 300 -23.08 -42.32 0.44
CA MET A 300 -22.61 -42.35 1.82
C MET A 300 -22.66 -43.75 2.42
N ARG A 301 -23.73 -44.52 2.17
CA ARG A 301 -23.84 -45.90 2.64
C ARG A 301 -22.78 -46.81 2.02
N ALA A 302 -22.54 -46.68 0.72
CA ALA A 302 -21.50 -47.45 0.02
C ALA A 302 -20.11 -47.14 0.58
N LEU A 303 -19.83 -45.86 0.86
CA LEU A 303 -18.59 -45.45 1.53
C LEU A 303 -18.49 -46.01 2.95
N GLU A 304 -19.57 -45.99 3.74
CA GLU A 304 -19.57 -46.48 5.14
C GLU A 304 -19.18 -47.96 5.24
N GLN A 305 -19.55 -48.75 4.24
CA GLN A 305 -19.26 -50.18 4.17
C GLN A 305 -17.84 -50.46 3.65
N HIS A 306 -17.12 -49.44 3.17
CA HIS A 306 -15.81 -49.61 2.56
C HIS A 306 -14.71 -49.79 3.63
N PRO A 307 -13.78 -50.76 3.48
CA PRO A 307 -12.73 -51.01 4.49
C PRO A 307 -11.82 -49.81 4.74
N GLN A 308 -11.63 -48.95 3.74
CA GLN A 308 -10.80 -47.74 3.84
C GLN A 308 -11.53 -46.51 4.44
N VAL A 309 -12.81 -46.61 4.84
CA VAL A 309 -13.59 -45.43 5.26
C VAL A 309 -12.97 -44.69 6.45
N ASN A 310 -12.44 -45.42 7.43
CA ASN A 310 -11.84 -44.83 8.61
C ASN A 310 -10.55 -44.07 8.28
N TYR A 311 -9.72 -44.65 7.41
CA TYR A 311 -8.49 -44.00 6.96
C TYR A 311 -8.79 -42.78 6.05
N TRP A 312 -9.79 -42.88 5.17
CA TRP A 312 -10.27 -41.75 4.38
C TRP A 312 -10.78 -40.60 5.27
N ARG A 313 -11.53 -40.91 6.34
CA ARG A 313 -11.97 -39.92 7.34
C ARG A 313 -10.80 -39.27 8.07
N GLU A 314 -9.84 -40.07 8.53
CA GLU A 314 -8.64 -39.57 9.20
C GLU A 314 -7.87 -38.56 8.33
N LEU A 315 -7.65 -38.91 7.05
CA LEU A 315 -6.97 -38.02 6.10
C LEU A 315 -7.75 -36.73 5.83
N ASN A 316 -9.09 -36.80 5.70
CA ASN A 316 -9.91 -35.59 5.54
C ASN A 316 -9.89 -34.72 6.80
N ASN A 317 -9.93 -35.31 8.00
CA ASN A 317 -9.82 -34.57 9.25
C ASN A 317 -8.45 -33.88 9.36
N LYS A 318 -7.37 -34.58 9.03
CA LYS A 318 -6.01 -34.01 9.00
C LYS A 318 -5.88 -32.89 7.96
N LYS A 319 -6.48 -33.07 6.78
CA LYS A 319 -6.56 -32.02 5.74
C LYS A 319 -7.29 -30.77 6.25
N ALA A 320 -8.43 -30.95 6.92
CA ALA A 320 -9.20 -29.85 7.49
C ALA A 320 -8.42 -29.12 8.60
N GLN A 321 -7.73 -29.86 9.47
CA GLN A 321 -6.86 -29.30 10.50
C GLN A 321 -5.71 -28.48 9.88
N LEU A 322 -5.01 -29.01 8.88
CA LEU A 322 -3.93 -28.29 8.19
C LEU A 322 -4.45 -27.04 7.47
N GLY A 323 -5.66 -27.10 6.90
CA GLY A 323 -6.35 -25.94 6.34
C GLY A 323 -6.64 -24.87 7.39
N TYR A 324 -7.14 -25.28 8.56
CA TYR A 324 -7.38 -24.36 9.68
C TYR A 324 -6.07 -23.71 10.17
N GLU A 325 -4.99 -24.49 10.31
CA GLU A 325 -3.65 -23.97 10.64
C GLU A 325 -3.18 -22.93 9.61
N ALA A 326 -3.38 -23.19 8.31
CA ALA A 326 -3.06 -22.26 7.24
C ALA A 326 -3.90 -20.98 7.28
N ASP A 327 -5.20 -21.09 7.58
CA ASP A 327 -6.08 -19.93 7.71
C ASP A 327 -5.66 -19.05 8.90
N GLN A 328 -5.32 -19.64 10.05
CA GLN A 328 -4.81 -18.89 11.20
C GLN A 328 -3.49 -18.20 10.88
N ALA A 329 -2.55 -18.91 10.24
CA ALA A 329 -1.29 -18.34 9.78
C ALA A 329 -1.50 -17.18 8.80
N TYR A 330 -2.49 -17.29 7.90
CA TYR A 330 -2.85 -16.22 6.98
C TYR A 330 -3.40 -14.98 7.70
N GLN A 331 -4.23 -15.16 8.74
CA GLN A 331 -4.70 -14.02 9.54
C GLN A 331 -3.55 -13.34 10.30
N GLN A 332 -2.59 -14.10 10.82
CA GLN A 332 -1.41 -13.54 11.48
C GLN A 332 -0.52 -12.78 10.49
N TYR A 333 -0.30 -13.35 9.31
CA TYR A 333 0.38 -12.67 8.20
C TYR A 333 -0.31 -11.34 7.85
N LYS A 334 -1.63 -11.35 7.67
CA LYS A 334 -2.39 -10.12 7.42
C LYS A 334 -2.26 -9.09 8.54
N ALA A 335 -2.09 -9.52 9.79
CA ALA A 335 -1.95 -8.63 10.93
C ALA A 335 -0.55 -8.01 11.07
N LEU A 336 0.45 -8.43 10.28
CA LEU A 336 1.77 -7.81 10.29
C LEU A 336 1.68 -6.32 9.94
N GLY A 337 2.31 -5.46 10.75
CA GLY A 337 2.26 -4.01 10.55
C GLY A 337 2.77 -3.58 9.18
N GLY A 338 3.84 -4.21 8.68
CA GLY A 338 4.37 -3.93 7.36
C GLY A 338 3.42 -4.33 6.22
N GLU A 339 2.69 -5.44 6.37
CA GLU A 339 1.68 -5.87 5.39
C GLU A 339 0.45 -4.96 5.39
N VAL A 340 0.01 -4.52 6.59
CA VAL A 340 -1.09 -3.57 6.73
C VAL A 340 -0.76 -2.24 6.06
N GLU A 341 0.46 -1.76 6.25
CA GLU A 341 0.95 -0.55 5.61
C GLU A 341 1.01 -0.69 4.07
N SER A 342 1.60 -1.78 3.55
CA SER A 342 1.68 -2.04 2.10
C SER A 342 0.31 -2.19 1.45
N ARG A 343 -0.65 -2.84 2.13
CA ARG A 343 -2.05 -2.92 1.64
C ARG A 343 -2.76 -1.57 1.65
N LEU A 344 -2.43 -0.67 2.59
CA LEU A 344 -2.97 0.69 2.57
C LEU A 344 -2.43 1.49 1.37
N VAL A 345 -1.15 1.35 1.04
CA VAL A 345 -0.56 1.93 -0.19
C VAL A 345 -1.30 1.42 -1.42
N GLU A 346 -1.47 0.11 -1.55
CA GLU A 346 -2.21 -0.51 -2.66
C GLU A 346 -3.67 -0.03 -2.74
N LYS A 347 -4.36 0.10 -1.60
CA LYS A 347 -5.73 0.62 -1.56
C LYS A 347 -5.80 2.06 -2.07
N ARG A 348 -4.85 2.91 -1.66
CA ARG A 348 -4.84 4.35 -1.98
C ARG A 348 -4.36 4.65 -3.41
N SER A 349 -3.51 3.79 -3.98
CA SER A 349 -2.99 3.95 -5.34
C SER A 349 -4.04 3.79 -6.45
N ASN A 350 -5.20 3.20 -6.15
CA ASN A 350 -6.34 3.05 -7.07
C ASN A 350 -7.10 4.36 -7.35
N ASN A 351 -6.77 5.46 -6.66
CA ASN A 351 -7.52 6.71 -6.71
C ASN A 351 -6.98 7.71 -7.74
N LEU A 352 -6.97 7.34 -9.03
CA LEU A 352 -6.66 8.25 -10.16
C LEU A 352 -7.76 9.33 -10.40
N GLY A 353 -8.73 9.46 -9.49
CA GLY A 353 -9.94 10.29 -9.60
C GLY A 353 -9.80 11.74 -9.12
N HIS A 354 -10.90 12.35 -8.67
CA HIS A 354 -10.88 13.69 -8.06
C HIS A 354 -10.02 13.69 -6.77
N PRO A 355 -9.44 14.84 -6.36
CA PRO A 355 -8.72 14.94 -5.10
C PRO A 355 -9.62 14.44 -3.96
N MET A 356 -9.25 13.34 -3.33
CA MET A 356 -9.96 12.84 -2.15
C MET A 356 -9.53 13.67 -0.95
N PRO A 357 -10.42 13.94 0.03
CA PRO A 357 -10.01 14.49 1.30
C PRO A 357 -8.96 13.56 1.89
N GLN A 358 -7.75 14.07 2.12
CA GLN A 358 -6.72 13.23 2.73
C GLN A 358 -7.17 12.85 4.15
N THR A 359 -7.18 11.55 4.42
CA THR A 359 -7.55 10.93 5.68
C THR A 359 -6.32 10.48 6.43
N TYR A 360 -6.37 10.58 7.76
CA TYR A 360 -5.27 10.18 8.63
C TYR A 360 -4.89 8.70 8.40
N PRO A 361 -3.67 8.38 7.96
CA PRO A 361 -3.35 7.03 7.49
C PRO A 361 -3.66 5.91 8.50
N PRO A 362 -3.32 6.05 9.79
CA PRO A 362 -3.65 5.03 10.78
C PRO A 362 -5.15 4.78 11.01
N SER A 363 -6.02 5.70 10.60
CA SER A 363 -7.48 5.51 10.67
C SER A 363 -8.02 4.60 9.55
N GLU A 364 -7.22 4.34 8.52
CA GLU A 364 -7.62 3.56 7.35
C GLU A 364 -7.04 2.15 7.28
N TYR A 365 -6.20 1.77 8.25
CA TYR A 365 -5.67 0.42 8.32
C TYR A 365 -6.78 -0.63 8.40
N ASP A 366 -6.65 -1.68 7.58
CA ASP A 366 -7.58 -2.80 7.57
C ASP A 366 -7.48 -3.68 8.83
N VAL A 367 -6.36 -3.56 9.56
CA VAL A 367 -6.17 -4.09 10.91
C VAL A 367 -5.90 -2.91 11.86
N PRO A 368 -6.73 -2.70 12.91
CA PRO A 368 -6.54 -1.59 13.84
C PRO A 368 -5.15 -1.59 14.47
N PRO A 369 -4.51 -0.42 14.70
CA PRO A 369 -3.18 -0.29 15.29
C PRO A 369 -2.91 -1.23 16.49
N ALA A 370 -3.86 -1.33 17.42
CA ALA A 370 -3.73 -2.15 18.63
C ALA A 370 -3.75 -3.67 18.39
N ARG A 371 -4.09 -4.12 17.19
CA ARG A 371 -4.15 -5.55 16.79
C ARG A 371 -3.06 -5.93 15.79
N GLN A 372 -2.18 -5.00 15.44
CA GLN A 372 -1.10 -5.28 14.51
C GLN A 372 0.05 -6.01 15.20
N ILE A 373 0.67 -6.93 14.48
CA ILE A 373 1.89 -7.64 14.89
C ILE A 373 3.08 -6.85 14.36
N ILE A 374 3.86 -6.23 15.25
CA ILE A 374 5.02 -5.43 14.87
C ILE A 374 6.27 -6.30 14.88
N ARG A 375 6.85 -6.51 13.69
CA ARG A 375 8.15 -7.15 13.51
C ARG A 375 9.16 -6.14 13.02
N ARG A 376 10.35 -6.14 13.59
CA ARG A 376 11.48 -5.29 13.15
C ARG A 376 12.70 -6.18 12.94
N THR A 377 13.61 -5.72 12.08
CA THR A 377 14.95 -6.30 12.04
C THR A 377 15.59 -6.14 13.42
N PRO A 378 16.15 -7.21 14.02
CA PRO A 378 16.98 -7.05 15.21
C PRO A 378 18.12 -6.06 14.90
N PRO A 379 18.54 -5.23 15.85
CA PRO A 379 19.73 -4.40 15.67
C PRO A 379 20.90 -5.30 15.23
N LYS A 380 21.64 -4.89 14.19
CA LYS A 380 22.88 -5.60 13.80
C LYS A 380 23.80 -5.68 15.02
N GLY A 381 24.03 -6.91 15.52
CA GLY A 381 24.93 -7.17 16.65
C GLY A 381 24.27 -7.60 17.96
N THR A 382 22.96 -7.88 17.99
CA THR A 382 22.34 -8.61 19.11
C THR A 382 22.26 -10.10 18.78
N PRO A 383 22.78 -11.00 19.65
CA PRO A 383 22.84 -12.44 19.41
C PRO A 383 21.46 -13.12 19.32
#